data_AF-A0A485AEC7-F1
#
_entry.id   AF-A0A485AEC7-F1
#
_cell.length_a   1.000
_cell.length_b   1.000
_cell.length_c   1.000
_cell.angle_alpha   90.00
_cell.angle_beta   90.00
_cell.angle_gamma   90.00
#
_symmetry.space_group_name_H-M   'P 1'
#
loop_
_entity.id
_entity.type
_entity.pdbx_description
1 polymer ?
#
loop_
_entity_poly.entity_id
_entity_poly.type
_entity_poly.pdbx_seq_one_letter_code
_entity_poly.pdbx_strand_id
1 'polypeptide(L)'
;MEISKILSSREEVTQALMTMLSALDKQFPAGVAQFSLGKTCAHYSTGIAEMEGLSRALWGLFPLMAGGADVPFSEKYINAIKLGTDPQSPSYWGESGPYDQRLVEMAAYGLGLALLQDTLTDRFSETELKNLHRWLNQITDAQMPDSNWNYFAIIVQLGFKRAGMPYDQAAIDRRFNMMEAYYLGGGWYSDGPGRPKDYYISHGIPFLWG
;
A
#
# COMPACT_ATOMS: atom_id res chain seq x y z
N MET A 1 -29.78 18.39 -9.25
CA MET A 1 -29.64 17.85 -7.88
C MET A 1 -29.35 16.37 -8.04
N GLU A 2 -28.08 16.01 -8.24
CA GLU A 2 -27.67 14.60 -8.37
C GLU A 2 -27.75 13.95 -6.99
N ILE A 3 -28.63 12.96 -6.87
CA ILE A 3 -28.69 12.10 -5.70
C ILE A 3 -27.38 11.31 -5.70
N SER A 4 -26.48 11.64 -4.77
CA SER A 4 -25.35 10.79 -4.41
C SER A 4 -25.83 9.35 -4.33
N LYS A 5 -25.32 8.49 -5.23
CA LYS A 5 -25.72 7.10 -5.30
C LYS A 5 -25.19 6.42 -4.03
N ILE A 6 -26.04 6.31 -3.02
CA ILE A 6 -25.68 5.63 -1.76
C ILE A 6 -25.42 4.17 -2.12
N LEU A 7 -24.15 3.77 -2.08
CA LEU A 7 -23.76 2.37 -2.23
C LEU A 7 -24.21 1.65 -0.96
N SER A 8 -25.17 0.75 -1.09
CA SER A 8 -25.92 0.17 0.03
C SER A 8 -25.67 -1.33 0.22
N SER A 9 -25.08 -1.99 -0.79
CA SER A 9 -24.71 -3.40 -0.73
C SER A 9 -23.25 -3.64 -1.13
N ARG A 10 -22.71 -4.79 -0.70
CA ARG A 10 -21.36 -5.25 -1.05
C ARG A 10 -21.20 -5.36 -2.57
N GLU A 11 -22.22 -5.87 -3.25
CA GLU A 11 -22.26 -6.02 -4.71
C GLU A 11 -22.20 -4.66 -5.42
N GLU A 12 -22.90 -3.64 -4.91
CA GLU A 12 -22.86 -2.28 -5.46
C GLU A 12 -21.48 -1.62 -5.30
N VAL A 13 -20.83 -1.80 -4.14
CA VAL A 13 -19.46 -1.31 -3.90
C VAL A 13 -18.47 -2.04 -4.81
N THR A 14 -18.59 -3.36 -4.93
CA THR A 14 -17.77 -4.21 -5.80
C THR A 14 -17.88 -3.75 -7.25
N GLN A 15 -19.10 -3.51 -7.75
CA GLN A 15 -19.35 -3.08 -9.12
C GLN A 15 -18.83 -1.66 -9.39
N ALA A 16 -18.98 -0.74 -8.43
CA ALA A 16 -18.46 0.62 -8.55
C ALA A 16 -16.92 0.62 -8.62
N LEU A 17 -16.27 -0.14 -7.74
CA LEU A 17 -14.81 -0.29 -7.72
C LEU A 17 -14.30 -0.96 -9.00
N MET A 18 -14.96 -2.03 -9.46
CA MET A 18 -14.64 -2.68 -10.75
C MET A 18 -14.77 -1.71 -11.93
N THR A 19 -15.74 -0.81 -11.92
CA THR A 19 -15.91 0.19 -12.97
C THR A 19 -14.74 1.18 -12.98
N MET A 20 -14.33 1.69 -11.82
CA MET A 20 -13.18 2.58 -11.69
C MET A 20 -11.88 1.90 -12.12
N LEU A 21 -11.63 0.69 -11.64
CA LEU A 21 -10.45 -0.08 -12.00
C LEU A 21 -10.44 -0.48 -13.48
N SER A 22 -11.58 -0.81 -14.09
CA SER A 22 -11.66 -1.11 -15.52
C SER A 22 -11.39 0.11 -16.40
N ALA A 23 -11.78 1.31 -15.95
CA ALA A 23 -11.44 2.56 -16.64
C ALA A 23 -9.94 2.87 -16.51
N LEU A 24 -9.38 2.61 -15.34
CA LEU A 24 -7.96 2.74 -15.05
C LEU A 24 -7.10 1.80 -15.91
N ASP A 25 -7.53 0.55 -15.99
CA ASP A 25 -6.84 -0.53 -16.70
C ASP A 25 -6.57 -0.18 -18.16
N LYS A 26 -7.53 0.48 -18.83
CA LYS A 26 -7.41 0.94 -20.21
C LYS A 26 -6.27 1.93 -20.45
N GLN A 27 -5.84 2.63 -19.39
CA GLN A 27 -4.74 3.60 -19.46
C GLN A 27 -3.40 2.99 -19.07
N PHE A 28 -3.40 1.76 -18.52
CA PHE A 28 -2.19 1.09 -18.08
C PHE A 28 -1.66 0.12 -19.14
N PRO A 29 -0.53 0.41 -19.82
CA PRO A 29 0.03 -0.50 -20.81
C PRO A 29 0.51 -1.81 -20.15
N ALA A 30 0.47 -2.91 -20.89
CA ALA A 30 1.06 -4.17 -20.41
C ALA A 30 2.60 -4.10 -20.47
N GLY A 31 3.28 -4.75 -19.52
CA GLY A 31 4.74 -4.87 -19.50
C GLY A 31 5.50 -3.68 -18.94
N VAL A 32 4.82 -2.74 -18.29
CA VAL A 32 5.44 -1.61 -17.58
C VAL A 32 5.12 -1.69 -16.09
N ALA A 33 6.07 -1.28 -15.24
CA ALA A 33 5.91 -1.33 -13.78
C ALA A 33 5.26 -0.05 -13.19
N GLN A 34 4.94 0.93 -14.03
CA GLN A 34 4.61 2.30 -13.62
C GLN A 34 3.61 2.90 -14.62
N PHE A 35 2.64 3.69 -14.16
CA PHE A 35 1.79 4.50 -15.04
C PHE A 35 1.19 5.71 -14.33
N SER A 36 1.11 6.85 -15.03
CA SER A 36 0.60 8.09 -14.45
C SER A 36 -0.92 8.17 -14.52
N LEU A 37 -1.54 8.59 -13.41
CA LEU A 37 -2.97 8.87 -13.30
C LEU A 37 -3.37 10.32 -13.64
N GLY A 38 -2.41 11.12 -14.13
CA GLY A 38 -2.58 12.55 -14.41
C GLY A 38 -1.61 13.42 -13.62
N LYS A 39 -1.28 14.61 -14.15
CA LYS A 39 -0.39 15.59 -13.52
C LYS A 39 -1.10 16.31 -12.37
N THR A 40 -1.22 15.68 -11.22
CA THR A 40 -1.54 16.36 -9.96
C THR A 40 -0.25 16.59 -9.19
N CYS A 41 0.09 17.87 -8.99
CA CYS A 41 1.34 18.39 -8.44
C CYS A 41 1.83 17.73 -7.13
N ALA A 42 3.11 17.34 -7.08
CA ALA A 42 4.05 17.50 -5.95
C ALA A 42 5.48 17.13 -6.43
N HIS A 43 6.50 17.65 -5.76
CA HIS A 43 7.92 17.74 -6.16
C HIS A 43 8.72 16.40 -6.33
N TYR A 44 8.23 15.41 -7.08
CA TYR A 44 8.95 14.14 -7.28
C TYR A 44 9.24 13.84 -8.75
N SER A 45 10.34 13.12 -9.00
CA SER A 45 10.71 12.65 -10.35
C SER A 45 9.60 11.80 -10.95
N THR A 46 9.37 11.91 -12.27
CA THR A 46 8.26 11.27 -13.01
C THR A 46 8.02 9.80 -12.65
N GLY A 47 9.07 9.00 -12.42
CA GLY A 47 8.92 7.57 -12.06
C GLY A 47 8.32 7.29 -10.68
N ILE A 48 8.43 8.21 -9.71
CA ILE A 48 7.79 8.06 -8.38
C ILE A 48 6.28 8.31 -8.49
N ALA A 49 5.87 9.32 -9.27
CA ALA A 49 4.46 9.64 -9.51
C ALA A 49 3.72 8.52 -10.27
N GLU A 50 4.44 7.78 -11.12
CA GLU A 50 3.88 6.66 -11.87
C GLU A 50 3.80 5.35 -11.04
N MET A 51 4.66 5.20 -10.02
CA MET A 51 4.54 4.12 -9.03
C MET A 51 3.38 4.37 -8.06
N GLU A 52 3.14 5.63 -7.70
CA GLU A 52 1.98 6.05 -6.90
C GLU A 52 0.64 5.72 -7.59
N GLY A 53 0.58 5.85 -8.93
CA GLY A 53 -0.60 5.44 -9.70
C GLY A 53 -0.93 3.96 -9.53
N LEU A 54 0.10 3.11 -9.48
CA LEU A 54 -0.05 1.68 -9.25
C LEU A 54 -0.51 1.39 -7.83
N SER A 55 0.15 1.91 -6.80
CA SER A 55 -0.20 1.63 -5.40
C SER A 55 -1.63 2.07 -5.05
N ARG A 56 -2.08 3.22 -5.58
CA ARG A 56 -3.48 3.68 -5.45
C ARG A 56 -4.47 2.69 -6.04
N ALA A 57 -4.16 2.07 -7.17
CA ALA A 57 -4.98 1.00 -7.74
C ALA A 57 -5.00 -0.24 -6.83
N LEU A 58 -3.84 -0.59 -6.25
CA LEU A 58 -3.68 -1.77 -5.40
C LEU A 58 -4.52 -1.71 -4.11
N TRP A 59 -4.72 -0.51 -3.53
CA TRP A 59 -5.62 -0.32 -2.39
C TRP A 59 -7.06 -0.77 -2.67
N GLY A 60 -7.51 -0.71 -3.93
CA GLY A 60 -8.81 -1.24 -4.35
C GLY A 60 -8.73 -2.69 -4.85
N LEU A 61 -7.69 -3.01 -5.61
CA LEU A 61 -7.53 -4.32 -6.24
C LEU A 61 -7.42 -5.45 -5.21
N PHE A 62 -6.60 -5.29 -4.16
CA PHE A 62 -6.38 -6.38 -3.20
C PHE A 62 -7.63 -6.72 -2.37
N PRO A 63 -8.37 -5.76 -1.78
CA PRO A 63 -9.63 -6.08 -1.10
C PRO A 63 -10.67 -6.72 -2.02
N LEU A 64 -10.72 -6.29 -3.27
CA LEU A 64 -11.64 -6.82 -4.26
C LEU A 64 -11.33 -8.29 -4.58
N MET A 65 -10.06 -8.62 -4.79
CA MET A 65 -9.59 -10.00 -4.96
C MET A 65 -9.84 -10.84 -3.70
N ALA A 66 -9.58 -10.29 -2.51
CA ALA A 66 -9.82 -10.98 -1.23
C ALA A 66 -11.32 -11.24 -0.99
N GLY A 67 -12.19 -10.42 -1.57
CA GLY A 67 -13.63 -10.64 -1.62
C GLY A 67 -14.07 -11.76 -2.58
N GLY A 68 -13.16 -12.41 -3.31
CA GLY A 68 -13.47 -13.45 -4.28
C GLY A 68 -14.09 -12.92 -5.58
N ALA A 69 -13.98 -11.61 -5.86
CA ALA A 69 -14.38 -11.07 -7.14
C ALA A 69 -13.39 -11.53 -8.23
N ASP A 70 -13.90 -11.90 -9.40
CA ASP A 70 -13.06 -12.14 -10.56
C ASP A 70 -12.59 -10.80 -11.13
N VAL A 71 -11.26 -10.63 -11.21
CA VAL A 71 -10.62 -9.40 -11.68
C VAL A 71 -9.68 -9.75 -12.84
N PRO A 72 -10.17 -9.72 -14.09
CA PRO A 72 -9.44 -10.23 -15.26
C PRO A 72 -8.09 -9.55 -15.52
N PHE A 73 -7.94 -8.29 -15.11
CA PHE A 73 -6.71 -7.52 -15.28
C PHE A 73 -5.71 -7.69 -14.13
N SER A 74 -6.04 -8.42 -13.06
CA SER A 74 -5.18 -8.57 -11.88
C SER A 74 -3.76 -9.04 -12.23
N GLU A 75 -3.61 -9.97 -13.19
CA GLU A 75 -2.31 -10.45 -13.67
C GLU A 75 -1.40 -9.32 -14.17
N LYS A 76 -1.97 -8.32 -14.87
CA LYS A 76 -1.19 -7.18 -15.37
C LYS A 76 -0.60 -6.38 -14.22
N TYR A 77 -1.37 -6.17 -13.16
CA TYR A 77 -0.92 -5.47 -11.96
C TYR A 77 0.13 -6.30 -11.21
N ILE A 78 -0.09 -7.59 -11.01
CA ILE A 78 0.91 -8.47 -10.37
C ILE A 78 2.25 -8.47 -11.14
N ASN A 79 2.20 -8.52 -12.47
CA ASN A 79 3.41 -8.43 -13.30
C ASN A 79 4.14 -7.08 -13.17
N ALA A 80 3.41 -5.99 -13.01
CA ALA A 80 4.00 -4.68 -12.73
C ALA A 80 4.79 -4.67 -11.41
N ILE A 81 4.26 -5.34 -10.37
CA ILE A 81 4.94 -5.47 -9.08
C ILE A 81 6.25 -6.26 -9.22
N LYS A 82 6.23 -7.37 -9.96
CA LYS A 82 7.41 -8.19 -10.21
C LYS A 82 8.51 -7.39 -10.89
N LEU A 83 8.16 -6.66 -11.96
CA LEU A 83 9.11 -5.81 -12.69
C LEU A 83 9.63 -4.64 -11.86
N GLY A 84 8.80 -4.07 -10.99
CA GLY A 84 9.14 -2.92 -10.17
C GLY A 84 10.04 -3.24 -8.97
N THR A 85 9.97 -4.47 -8.47
CA THR A 85 10.75 -4.94 -7.30
C THR A 85 12.03 -5.68 -7.68
N ASP A 86 12.22 -6.00 -8.96
CA ASP A 86 13.43 -6.63 -9.48
C ASP A 86 14.56 -5.60 -9.74
N PRO A 87 15.71 -5.67 -9.05
CA PRO A 87 16.83 -4.75 -9.25
C PRO A 87 17.51 -4.87 -10.61
N GLN A 88 17.32 -5.99 -11.31
CA GLN A 88 17.85 -6.21 -12.65
C GLN A 88 16.91 -5.70 -13.74
N SER A 89 15.66 -5.38 -13.37
CA SER A 89 14.68 -4.84 -14.31
C SER A 89 15.01 -3.40 -14.66
N PRO A 90 14.92 -3.00 -15.94
CA PRO A 90 15.02 -1.59 -16.33
C PRO A 90 13.87 -0.75 -15.75
N SER A 91 12.82 -1.38 -15.22
CA SER A 91 11.69 -0.74 -14.55
C SER A 91 11.78 -0.77 -13.02
N TYR A 92 12.94 -1.13 -12.46
CA TYR A 92 13.15 -1.15 -11.00
C TYR A 92 12.77 0.18 -10.36
N TRP A 93 12.01 0.14 -9.27
CA TRP A 93 11.58 1.33 -8.53
C TRP A 93 12.69 1.98 -7.70
N GLY A 94 13.86 1.35 -7.62
CA GLY A 94 15.00 1.85 -6.86
C GLY A 94 14.86 1.65 -5.35
N GLU A 95 15.93 1.99 -4.63
CA GLU A 95 15.96 2.00 -3.16
C GLU A 95 15.33 3.29 -2.62
N SER A 96 14.55 3.16 -1.55
CA SER A 96 13.95 4.26 -0.79
C SER A 96 14.99 4.98 0.07
N GLY A 97 14.83 6.31 0.17
CA GLY A 97 15.64 7.15 1.07
C GLY A 97 14.88 7.58 2.32
N PRO A 98 15.51 8.42 3.16
CA PRO A 98 14.80 9.13 4.24
C PRO A 98 13.62 9.95 3.69
N TYR A 99 12.48 9.91 4.37
CA TYR A 99 11.28 10.70 4.04
C TYR A 99 10.74 10.48 2.61
N ASP A 100 10.90 9.27 2.10
CA ASP A 100 10.54 8.93 0.72
C ASP A 100 9.07 8.52 0.57
N GLN A 101 8.39 9.03 -0.44
CA GLN A 101 7.00 8.67 -0.74
C GLN A 101 6.83 7.16 -0.96
N ARG A 102 7.85 6.48 -1.48
CA ARG A 102 7.81 5.02 -1.68
C ARG A 102 7.47 4.26 -0.41
N LEU A 103 7.90 4.77 0.76
CA LEU A 103 7.59 4.19 2.06
C LEU A 103 6.09 4.20 2.37
N VAL A 104 5.38 5.26 1.98
CA VAL A 104 3.92 5.34 2.13
C VAL A 104 3.24 4.29 1.24
N GLU A 105 3.69 4.20 -0.01
CA GLU A 105 3.08 3.31 -0.99
C GLU A 105 3.33 1.82 -0.71
N MET A 106 4.43 1.47 -0.04
CA MET A 106 4.71 0.11 0.42
C MET A 106 3.58 -0.47 1.28
N ALA A 107 2.82 0.37 2.00
CA ALA A 107 1.69 -0.08 2.83
C ALA A 107 0.57 -0.75 2.02
N ALA A 108 0.35 -0.36 0.76
CA ALA A 108 -0.65 -1.00 -0.10
C ALA A 108 -0.33 -2.49 -0.30
N TYR A 109 0.96 -2.80 -0.48
CA TYR A 109 1.47 -4.17 -0.65
C TYR A 109 1.42 -4.95 0.66
N GLY A 110 1.74 -4.30 1.79
CA GLY A 110 1.57 -4.88 3.12
C GLY A 110 0.12 -5.32 3.38
N LEU A 111 -0.85 -4.47 3.02
CA LEU A 111 -2.27 -4.82 3.07
C LEU A 111 -2.58 -6.01 2.14
N GLY A 112 -2.07 -5.98 0.90
CA GLY A 112 -2.25 -7.07 -0.06
C GLY A 112 -1.79 -8.41 0.47
N LEU A 113 -0.58 -8.47 1.05
CA LEU A 113 -0.03 -9.66 1.70
C LEU A 113 -0.91 -10.13 2.87
N ALA A 114 -1.39 -9.20 3.69
CA ALA A 114 -2.25 -9.55 4.83
C ALA A 114 -3.60 -10.15 4.41
N LEU A 115 -4.21 -9.60 3.35
CA LEU A 115 -5.53 -10.00 2.89
C LEU A 115 -5.50 -11.29 2.04
N LEU A 116 -4.52 -11.41 1.15
CA LEU A 116 -4.48 -12.48 0.16
C LEU A 116 -3.59 -13.66 0.56
N GLN A 117 -2.58 -13.44 1.41
CA GLN A 117 -1.67 -14.48 1.91
C GLN A 117 -1.15 -15.35 0.74
N ASP A 118 -1.30 -16.67 0.83
CA ASP A 118 -0.92 -17.65 -0.20
C ASP A 118 -1.49 -17.31 -1.58
N THR A 119 -2.71 -16.76 -1.65
CA THR A 119 -3.36 -16.38 -2.92
C THR A 119 -2.54 -15.33 -3.68
N LEU A 120 -1.84 -14.44 -2.97
CA LEU A 120 -0.94 -13.48 -3.59
C LEU A 120 0.46 -14.06 -3.79
N THR A 121 1.04 -14.72 -2.77
CA THR A 121 2.43 -15.19 -2.83
C THR A 121 2.63 -16.30 -3.86
N ASP A 122 1.63 -17.17 -4.08
CA ASP A 122 1.69 -18.25 -5.09
C ASP A 122 1.77 -17.72 -6.53
N ARG A 123 1.52 -16.42 -6.73
CA ARG A 123 1.64 -15.73 -8.01
C ARG A 123 3.07 -15.29 -8.30
N PHE A 124 3.98 -15.42 -7.34
CA PHE A 124 5.38 -15.05 -7.45
C PHE A 124 6.26 -16.31 -7.39
N SER A 125 7.31 -16.35 -8.21
CA SER A 125 8.39 -17.32 -8.01
C SER A 125 9.18 -16.99 -6.73
N GLU A 126 9.98 -17.94 -6.24
CA GLU A 126 10.81 -17.73 -5.04
C GLU A 126 11.72 -16.49 -5.17
N THR A 127 12.33 -16.27 -6.34
CA THR A 127 13.17 -15.11 -6.60
C THR A 127 12.37 -13.81 -6.60
N GLU A 128 11.19 -13.81 -7.22
CA GLU A 128 10.32 -12.63 -7.26
C GLU A 128 9.79 -12.29 -5.85
N LEU A 129 9.48 -13.30 -5.04
CA LEU A 129 9.04 -13.10 -3.65
C LEU A 129 10.16 -12.55 -2.77
N LYS A 130 11.41 -13.03 -2.95
CA LYS A 130 12.61 -12.46 -2.30
C LYS A 130 12.84 -11.00 -2.72
N ASN A 131 12.61 -10.68 -4.00
CA ASN A 131 12.72 -9.32 -4.51
C ASN A 131 11.67 -8.39 -3.87
N LEU A 132 10.41 -8.83 -3.84
CA LEU A 132 9.31 -8.12 -3.18
C LEU A 132 9.60 -7.91 -1.69
N HIS A 133 10.01 -8.97 -0.98
CA HIS A 133 10.37 -8.91 0.43
C HIS A 133 11.48 -7.89 0.68
N ARG A 134 12.60 -7.98 -0.05
CA ARG A 134 13.73 -7.05 0.09
C ARG A 134 13.27 -5.61 -0.13
N TRP A 135 12.50 -5.36 -1.18
CA TRP A 135 12.05 -4.01 -1.52
C TRP A 135 11.14 -3.42 -0.44
N LEU A 136 10.12 -4.18 -0.01
CA LEU A 136 9.20 -3.76 1.05
C LEU A 136 9.89 -3.62 2.41
N ASN A 137 10.86 -4.48 2.72
CA ASN A 137 11.55 -4.48 4.01
C ASN A 137 12.48 -3.26 4.21
N GLN A 138 12.69 -2.43 3.19
CA GLN A 138 13.39 -1.15 3.36
C GLN A 138 12.67 -0.21 4.34
N ILE A 139 11.33 -0.31 4.45
CA ILE A 139 10.53 0.53 5.35
C ILE A 139 10.82 0.32 6.83
N THR A 140 11.31 -0.86 7.19
CA THR A 140 11.47 -1.33 8.57
C THR A 140 12.28 -0.35 9.41
N ASP A 141 13.46 0.01 8.89
CA ASP A 141 14.42 0.89 9.56
C ASP A 141 14.55 2.26 8.86
N ALA A 142 13.62 2.59 7.96
CA ALA A 142 13.62 3.85 7.24
C ALA A 142 13.43 5.05 8.21
N GLN A 143 14.17 6.13 7.95
CA GLN A 143 13.95 7.40 8.62
C GLN A 143 12.68 8.04 8.06
N MET A 144 11.70 8.27 8.93
CA MET A 144 10.37 8.77 8.57
C MET A 144 9.98 9.91 9.52
N PRO A 145 9.01 10.75 9.15
CA PRO A 145 8.42 11.68 10.08
C PRO A 145 7.83 10.91 11.27
N ASP A 146 7.99 11.50 12.43
CA ASP A 146 7.34 11.09 13.67
C ASP A 146 5.83 11.42 13.60
N SER A 147 5.10 10.60 12.84
CA SER A 147 3.68 10.78 12.56
C SER A 147 3.01 9.43 12.24
N ASN A 148 1.87 9.48 11.54
CA ASN A 148 1.18 8.32 10.98
C ASN A 148 2.06 7.45 10.05
N TRP A 149 3.23 7.91 9.61
CA TRP A 149 4.15 7.10 8.80
C TRP A 149 4.63 5.83 9.52
N ASN A 150 4.64 5.83 10.85
CA ASN A 150 4.94 4.63 11.64
C ASN A 150 3.93 3.49 11.39
N TYR A 151 2.66 3.82 11.08
CA TYR A 151 1.65 2.81 10.72
C TYR A 151 1.97 2.10 9.42
N PHE A 152 2.56 2.78 8.42
CA PHE A 152 2.89 2.16 7.14
C PHE A 152 3.92 1.05 7.30
N ALA A 153 4.96 1.28 8.11
CA ALA A 153 5.96 0.26 8.45
C ALA A 153 5.32 -0.94 9.16
N ILE A 154 4.40 -0.68 10.09
CA ILE A 154 3.68 -1.73 10.82
C ILE A 154 2.81 -2.56 9.88
N ILE A 155 2.05 -1.92 8.96
CA ILE A 155 1.20 -2.61 8.00
C ILE A 155 2.03 -3.56 7.12
N VAL A 156 3.21 -3.13 6.66
CA VAL A 156 4.11 -3.98 5.87
C VAL A 156 4.59 -5.19 6.66
N GLN A 157 5.06 -4.99 7.90
CA GLN A 157 5.53 -6.08 8.74
C GLN A 157 4.42 -7.06 9.14
N LEU A 158 3.22 -6.56 9.42
CA LEU A 158 2.04 -7.40 9.65
C LEU A 158 1.63 -8.17 8.39
N GLY A 159 1.77 -7.55 7.21
CA GLY A 159 1.60 -8.19 5.91
C GLY A 159 2.51 -9.39 5.75
N PHE A 160 3.82 -9.22 6.00
CA PHE A 160 4.76 -10.34 5.99
C PHE A 160 4.36 -11.45 6.97
N LYS A 161 4.05 -11.08 8.21
CA LYS A 161 3.63 -12.03 9.25
C LYS A 161 2.41 -12.85 8.82
N ARG A 162 1.41 -12.20 8.22
CA ARG A 162 0.17 -12.85 7.76
C ARG A 162 0.40 -13.75 6.55
N ALA A 163 1.29 -13.36 5.63
CA ALA A 163 1.66 -14.14 4.46
C ALA A 163 2.74 -15.21 4.73
N GLY A 164 3.09 -15.47 6.00
CA GLY A 164 4.12 -16.46 6.36
C GLY A 164 5.55 -16.07 5.93
N MET A 165 5.79 -14.80 5.58
CA MET A 165 7.08 -14.28 5.15
C MET A 165 7.92 -13.81 6.35
N PRO A 166 9.26 -13.71 6.20
CA PRO A 166 10.13 -13.19 7.26
C PRO A 166 9.71 -11.76 7.67
N TYR A 167 9.50 -11.55 8.96
CA TYR A 167 9.10 -10.26 9.53
C TYR A 167 9.91 -9.94 10.80
N ASP A 168 10.02 -8.67 11.16
CA ASP A 168 10.70 -8.21 12.38
C ASP A 168 9.66 -7.74 13.42
N GLN A 169 9.40 -8.60 14.42
CA GLN A 169 8.51 -8.25 15.54
C GLN A 169 9.07 -7.09 16.36
N ALA A 170 10.39 -7.01 16.54
CA ALA A 170 10.98 -5.90 17.29
C ALA A 170 10.83 -4.58 16.53
N ALA A 171 10.84 -4.57 15.19
CA ALA A 171 10.55 -3.38 14.41
C ALA A 171 9.10 -2.91 14.60
N ILE A 172 8.15 -3.85 14.62
CA ILE A 172 6.75 -3.54 14.94
C ILE A 172 6.66 -2.87 16.32
N ASP A 173 7.26 -3.50 17.33
CA ASP A 173 7.21 -3.01 18.71
C ASP A 173 7.90 -1.64 18.87
N ARG A 174 9.06 -1.43 18.21
CA ARG A 174 9.74 -0.12 18.17
C ARG A 174 8.82 0.97 17.62
N ARG A 175 8.14 0.71 16.50
CA ARG A 175 7.24 1.68 15.85
C ARG A 175 5.99 1.94 16.68
N PHE A 176 5.42 0.92 17.33
CA PHE A 176 4.33 1.12 18.30
C PHE A 176 4.75 1.99 19.47
N ASN A 177 5.91 1.74 20.07
CA ASN A 177 6.43 2.54 21.19
C ASN A 177 6.65 4.01 20.78
N MET A 178 7.13 4.25 19.56
CA MET A 178 7.23 5.62 19.02
C MET A 178 5.85 6.28 18.95
N MET A 179 4.83 5.57 18.47
CA MET A 179 3.46 6.09 18.42
C MET A 179 2.86 6.36 19.81
N GLU A 180 3.13 5.49 20.80
CA GLU A 180 2.68 5.69 22.18
C GLU A 180 3.35 6.90 22.85
N ALA A 181 4.57 7.26 22.46
CA ALA A 181 5.22 8.48 22.94
C ALA A 181 4.48 9.77 22.52
N TYR A 182 3.62 9.74 21.48
CA TYR A 182 2.75 10.85 21.07
C TYR A 182 1.34 10.78 21.67
N TYR A 183 1.02 9.73 22.42
CA TYR A 183 -0.28 9.55 23.06
C TYR A 183 -0.37 10.40 24.33
N LEU A 184 -0.97 11.58 24.21
CA LEU A 184 -1.24 12.47 25.36
C LEU A 184 -2.49 12.09 26.18
N GLY A 185 -3.11 10.94 25.89
CA GLY A 185 -4.35 10.49 26.54
C GLY A 185 -5.64 11.01 25.87
N GLY A 186 -6.74 10.25 26.03
CA GLY A 186 -8.10 10.72 25.70
C GLY A 186 -8.47 10.73 24.20
N GLY A 187 -7.74 10.01 23.34
CA GLY A 187 -8.03 9.93 21.90
C GLY A 187 -7.47 11.08 21.06
N TRP A 188 -6.59 11.91 21.64
CA TRP A 188 -5.92 13.00 20.94
C TRP A 188 -4.45 12.65 20.67
N TYR A 189 -4.02 12.85 19.43
CA TYR A 189 -2.62 12.74 19.01
C TYR A 189 -2.00 14.15 19.02
N SER A 190 -0.77 14.28 19.52
CA SER A 190 0.02 15.50 19.40
C SER A 190 1.28 15.20 18.63
N ASP A 191 1.42 15.76 17.43
CA ASP A 191 2.65 15.71 16.64
C ASP A 191 3.70 16.65 17.25
N GLY A 192 4.22 16.29 18.44
CA GLY A 192 5.28 16.98 19.15
C GLY A 192 4.98 18.42 19.60
N PRO A 193 5.92 19.10 20.29
CA PRO A 193 5.76 20.49 20.68
C PRO A 193 5.78 21.41 19.44
N GLY A 194 4.63 21.99 19.07
CA GLY A 194 4.55 23.15 18.18
C GLY A 194 4.20 22.91 16.71
N ARG A 195 3.60 21.77 16.31
CA ARG A 195 3.12 21.55 14.93
C ARG A 195 1.59 21.54 14.81
N PRO A 196 1.02 21.87 13.63
CA PRO A 196 -0.43 21.85 13.40
C PRO A 196 -0.99 20.42 13.46
N LYS A 197 -2.25 20.31 13.87
CA LYS A 197 -3.00 19.06 14.01
C LYS A 197 -3.39 18.51 12.64
N ASP A 198 -2.80 17.40 12.19
CA ASP A 198 -3.28 16.70 10.99
C ASP A 198 -4.47 15.80 11.35
N TYR A 199 -5.67 16.26 11.00
CA TYR A 199 -6.89 15.47 11.05
C TYR A 199 -6.97 14.53 9.85
N TYR A 200 -6.59 13.26 10.00
CA TYR A 200 -7.10 12.17 9.17
C TYR A 200 -7.36 10.92 10.01
N ILE A 201 -8.45 10.96 10.79
CA ILE A 201 -9.16 9.77 11.24
C ILE A 201 -10.55 9.83 10.61
N SER A 202 -10.68 9.31 9.40
CA SER A 202 -11.91 8.61 8.99
C SER A 202 -11.59 7.71 7.80
N HIS A 203 -12.10 6.47 7.90
CA HIS A 203 -12.02 5.34 6.97
C HIS A 203 -10.93 4.29 7.26
N GLY A 204 -11.30 3.28 8.07
CA GLY A 204 -10.98 1.90 7.69
C GLY A 204 -10.29 0.97 8.69
N ILE A 205 -10.21 1.25 9.99
CA ILE A 205 -9.69 0.27 10.98
C ILE A 205 -10.74 0.05 12.06
N PRO A 206 -11.69 -0.88 11.83
CA PRO A 206 -11.87 -1.95 12.82
C PRO A 206 -12.33 -3.27 12.19
N PHE A 207 -11.42 -4.11 11.66
CA PHE A 207 -11.77 -5.50 11.27
C PHE A 207 -10.66 -6.54 11.46
N LEU A 208 -9.61 -6.27 12.25
CA LEU A 208 -8.52 -7.26 12.46
C LEU A 208 -8.38 -7.79 13.89
N TRP A 209 -9.45 -7.75 14.69
CA TRP A 209 -9.48 -8.32 16.05
C TRP A 209 -10.76 -9.11 16.32
N GLY A 210 -10.99 -10.17 15.54
CA GLY A 210 -11.98 -11.21 15.78
C GLY A 210 -11.48 -12.53 15.23
#